data_AF-A0A950YI69-F1
#
_entry.id   AF-A0A950YI69-F1
#
_cell.length_a   1.000
_cell.length_b   1.000
_cell.length_c   1.000
_cell.angle_alpha   90.00
_cell.angle_beta   90.00
_cell.angle_gamma   90.00
#
_symmetry.space_group_name_H-M   'P 1'
#
loop_
_entity.id
_entity.type
_entity.pdbx_description
1 polymer ?
#
loop_
_entity_poly.entity_id
_entity_poly.type
_entity_poly.pdbx_seq_one_letter_code
_entity_poly.pdbx_strand_id
1 'polypeptide(L)' 'MSCPFCGSEDVEVIAPWGGQIITSQVRCRGCNTYFEAIREEFESSTTSSAGDR' A
#
# COMPACT_ATOMS: atom_id res chain seq x y z
N MET A 1 6.66 -2.04 1.02
CA MET A 1 5.99 -0.79 0.58
C MET A 1 6.96 0.36 0.78
N SER A 2 7.06 1.30 -0.16
CA SER A 2 7.89 2.50 -0.04
C SER A 2 7.04 3.77 -0.11
N CYS A 3 7.51 4.83 0.55
CA CYS A 3 6.85 6.14 0.52
C CYS A 3 6.93 6.74 -0.89
N PRO A 4 5.81 7.06 -1.55
CA PRO A 4 5.83 7.57 -2.93
C PRO A 4 6.36 9.01 -3.03
N PHE A 5 6.55 9.70 -1.91
CA PHE A 5 6.99 11.10 -1.87
C PHE A 5 8.50 11.25 -1.70
N CYS A 6 9.13 10.40 -0.87
CA CYS A 6 10.56 10.50 -0.59
C CYS A 6 11.34 9.20 -0.85
N GLY A 7 10.68 8.12 -1.22
CA GLY A 7 11.29 6.81 -1.46
C GLY A 7 11.69 6.03 -0.20
N SER A 8 11.46 6.56 1.00
CA SER A 8 11.78 5.86 2.26
C SER A 8 10.98 4.57 2.43
N GLU A 9 11.64 3.52 2.90
CA GLU A 9 11.03 2.24 3.27
C GLU A 9 10.48 2.23 4.72
N ASP A 10 10.77 3.28 5.50
CA ASP A 10 10.29 3.42 6.87
C ASP A 10 8.87 4.00 6.88
N VAL A 11 7.91 3.11 6.65
CA VAL A 11 6.47 3.39 6.60
C VAL A 11 5.72 2.53 7.62
N GLU A 12 4.72 3.11 8.28
CA GLU A 12 3.88 2.43 9.27
C GLU A 12 2.39 2.57 8.93
N VAL A 13 1.63 1.49 9.07
CA VAL A 13 0.17 1.53 8.98
C VAL A 13 -0.36 2.11 10.30
N ILE A 14 -1.09 3.22 10.21
CA ILE A 14 -1.67 3.90 11.38
C ILE A 14 -3.16 3.61 11.55
N ALA A 15 -3.85 3.26 10.46
CA ALA A 15 -5.24 2.82 10.50
C ALA A 15 -5.48 1.74 9.43
N PRO A 16 -6.22 0.68 9.77
CA PRO A 16 -6.49 -0.42 8.85
C PRO A 16 -7.41 -0.02 7.69
N TRP A 17 -8.14 1.09 7.82
CA TRP A 17 -9.10 1.60 6.83
C TRP A 17 -8.75 3.04 6.47
N GLY A 18 -8.70 3.32 5.17
CA GLY A 18 -8.53 4.66 4.63
C GLY A 18 -9.85 5.30 4.20
N GLY A 19 -9.78 6.21 3.23
CA GLY A 19 -10.96 6.81 2.60
C GLY A 19 -11.77 5.82 1.78
N GLN A 20 -11.19 4.68 1.37
CA GLN A 20 -11.86 3.60 0.67
C GLN A 20 -11.65 2.27 1.42
N ILE A 21 -12.55 1.30 1.24
CA ILE A 21 -12.47 0.01 1.94
C ILE A 21 -11.23 -0.82 1.57
N ILE A 22 -10.70 -0.60 0.37
CA ILE A 22 -9.53 -1.32 -0.15
C ILE A 22 -8.20 -0.70 0.29
N THR A 23 -8.22 0.47 0.95
CA THR A 23 -7.01 1.19 1.38
C THR A 23 -6.82 1.13 2.88
N SER A 24 -5.56 1.20 3.30
CA SER A 24 -5.15 1.53 4.67
C SER A 24 -4.49 2.90 4.70
N GLN A 25 -4.57 3.55 5.86
CA GLN A 25 -3.88 4.82 6.09
C GLN A 25 -2.47 4.54 6.61
N VAL A 26 -1.49 5.17 5.99
CA VAL A 26 -0.06 4.94 6.22
C VAL A 26 0.62 6.26 6.53
N ARG A 27 1.66 6.23 7.37
CA ARG A 27 2.55 7.35 7.64
C ARG A 27 3.98 6.96 7.30
N CYS A 28 4.68 7.81 6.55
CA CYS A 28 6.13 7.69 6.38
C CYS A 28 6.84 8.34 7.57
N ARG A 29 7.76 7.63 8.23
CA ARG A 29 8.58 8.18 9.33
C ARG A 29 9.78 8.99 8.84
N GLY A 30 10.25 8.75 7.61
CA GLY A 30 11.32 9.51 6.99
C GLY A 30 10.95 10.96 6.66
N CYS A 31 9.83 11.17 5.96
CA CYS A 31 9.37 12.52 5.56
C CYS A 31 8.12 13.01 6.30
N ASN A 32 7.57 12.23 7.23
CA ASN A 32 6.35 12.53 8.00
C ASN A 32 5.07 12.73 7.17
N THR A 33 5.06 12.34 5.89
CA THR A 33 3.89 12.43 5.02
C THR A 33 2.92 11.28 5.27
N TYR A 34 1.63 11.60 5.25
CA TYR A 34 0.53 10.63 5.30
C TYR A 34 0.06 10.30 3.88
N PHE A 35 -0.24 9.03 3.65
CA PHE A 35 -0.75 8.56 2.37
C PHE A 35 -1.59 7.30 2.53
N GLU A 36 -2.22 6.87 1.46
CA GLU A 36 -3.01 5.64 1.42
C GLU A 36 -2.34 4.60 0.55
N ALA A 37 -2.47 3.34 0.95
CA ALA A 37 -1.98 2.22 0.18
C ALA A 37 -3.02 1.10 0.09
N ILE A 38 -2.99 0.37 -1.01
CA ILE A 38 -3.86 -0.78 -1.21
C ILE A 38 -3.47 -1.86 -0.20
N ARG A 39 -4.48 -2.46 0.42
CA ARG A 39 -4.30 -3.58 1.36
C ARG A 39 -3.89 -4.84 0.61
N GLU A 40 -2.97 -5.61 1.17
CA GLU A 40 -2.42 -6.85 0.58
C GLU A 40 -3.51 -7.86 0.20
N GLU A 41 -4.60 -7.93 0.97
CA GLU A 41 -5.78 -8.77 0.70
C GLU A 41 -6.41 -8.49 -0.68
N PHE A 42 -6.23 -7.27 -1.20
CA PHE A 42 -6.78 -6.82 -2.48
C PHE A 42 -5.72 -6.74 -3.59
N GLU A 43 -4.42 -6.89 -3.28
CA GLU A 43 -3.34 -6.89 -4.27
C GLU A 43 -3.29 -8.19 -5.11
N SER A 44 -3.86 -9.30 -4.62
CA SER A 44 -3.73 -10.65 -5.22
C SER A 44 -4.64 -10.96 -6.42
N SER A 45 -5.18 -9.97 -7.12
CA SER A 45 -6.08 -10.21 -8.28
C SER A 45 -5.41 -10.11 -9.66
N THR A 46 -4.10 -9.84 -9.75
CA THR A 46 -3.44 -9.53 -11.05
C THR A 46 -2.49 -10.60 -11.60
N THR A 47 -2.21 -11.71 -10.91
CA THR A 47 -1.38 -12.79 -11.49
C THR A 47 -2.19 -14.07 -11.73
N SER A 48 -3.00 -14.07 -12.80
CA SER A 48 -3.50 -15.29 -13.44
C SER A 48 -3.49 -15.08 -14.95
N SER A 49 -2.30 -15.04 -15.55
CA SER A 49 -2.11 -15.15 -16.99
C SER A 49 -0.69 -15.64 -17.28
N ALA A 50 -0.49 -16.95 -17.14
CA ALA A 50 0.57 -17.70 -17.80
C ALA A 50 -0.05 -19.04 -18.19
N GLY A 51 -0.30 -19.21 -19.49
CA GLY A 51 -1.11 -20.29 -20.03
C GLY A 51 -0.46 -21.66 -20.06
N ASP A 52 -1.27 -22.66 -20.41
CA ASP A 52 -0.82 -23.88 -21.07
C ASP A 52 -1.88 -24.26 -22.13
N ARG A 53 -1.40 -24.87 -23.22
CA ARG A 53 -1.97 -24.91 -24.58
C ARG A 53 -3.32 -25.62 -24.73
#